data_AF-A0A8J7EVW5-F1
#
_entry.id   AF-A0A8J7EVW5-F1
#
_cell.length_a   1.000
_cell.length_b   1.000
_cell.length_c   1.000
_cell.angle_alpha   90.00
_cell.angle_beta   90.00
_cell.angle_gamma   90.00
#
_symmetry.space_group_name_H-M   'P 1'
#
loop_
_entity.id
_entity.type
_entity.pdbx_description
1 polymer ?
#
loop_
_entity_poly.entity_id
_entity_poly.type
_entity_poly.pdbx_seq_one_letter_code
_entity_poly.pdbx_strand_id
1 'polypeptide(L)' 'MIVQNPDHLGIVAGLVDELEIVEPVNQHLGEDAREQISPGVAVKAVILQWTRTGFCPVVPVGTVFRGEGDGTIY' A
#
# COMPACT_ATOMS: atom_id res chain seq x y z
N MET A 1 17.60 -11.95 25.68
CA MET A 1 16.20 -11.79 25.22
C MET A 1 16.22 -10.84 24.06
N ILE A 2 16.06 -11.34 22.84
CA ILE A 2 16.07 -10.50 21.63
C ILE A 2 14.67 -9.90 21.55
N VAL A 3 14.56 -8.60 21.80
CA VAL A 3 13.28 -7.90 21.59
C VAL A 3 13.04 -7.89 20.09
N GLN A 4 12.14 -8.75 19.63
CA GLN A 4 11.64 -8.70 18.26
C GLN A 4 10.71 -7.50 18.22
N ASN A 5 11.22 -6.34 17.79
CA ASN A 5 10.35 -5.23 17.48
C ASN A 5 9.52 -5.72 16.28
N PRO A 6 8.20 -5.94 16.41
CA PRO A 6 7.40 -6.34 15.26
C PRO A 6 7.69 -5.34 14.15
N ASP A 7 8.05 -5.85 12.96
CA ASP A 7 8.25 -4.99 11.80
C ASP A 7 7.01 -4.09 11.69
N HIS A 8 7.21 -2.80 11.92
CA HIS A 8 6.12 -1.81 11.94
C HIS A 8 5.33 -1.83 10.63
N LEU A 9 5.97 -2.25 9.54
CA LEU A 9 5.37 -2.54 8.25
C LEU A 9 4.34 -3.66 8.30
N GLY A 10 4.61 -4.74 9.02
CA GLY A 10 3.67 -5.86 9.20
C GLY A 10 2.47 -5.47 10.04
N ILE A 11 2.66 -4.60 11.05
CA ILE A 11 1.54 -4.06 11.84
C ILE A 11 0.67 -3.14 10.98
N VAL A 12 1.28 -2.22 10.23
CA VAL A 12 0.52 -1.29 9.39
C VAL A 12 -0.15 -2.01 8.23
N ALA A 13 0.50 -3.01 7.61
CA ALA A 13 -0.11 -3.84 6.59
C ALA A 13 -1.33 -4.59 7.15
N GLY A 14 -1.19 -5.25 8.32
CA GLY A 14 -2.32 -5.91 8.97
C GLY A 14 -3.48 -4.97 9.28
N LEU A 15 -3.20 -3.75 9.76
CA LEU A 15 -4.23 -2.76 10.05
C LEU A 15 -4.91 -2.23 8.77
N VAL A 16 -4.14 -1.96 7.72
CA VAL A 16 -4.67 -1.44 6.45
C VAL A 16 -5.52 -2.49 5.74
N ASP A 17 -5.15 -3.77 5.82
CA ASP A 17 -5.97 -4.89 5.35
C ASP A 17 -7.24 -5.06 6.19
N GLU A 18 -7.16 -4.96 7.51
CA GLU A 18 -8.32 -5.09 8.41
C GLU A 18 -9.32 -3.94 8.26
N LEU A 19 -8.86 -2.75 7.86
CA LEU A 19 -9.72 -1.60 7.58
C LEU A 19 -10.47 -1.72 6.24
N GLU A 20 -10.17 -2.73 5.41
CA GLU A 20 -10.82 -2.97 4.11
C GLU A 20 -10.97 -1.67 3.31
N ILE A 21 -9.90 -0.86 3.24
CA ILE A 21 -9.97 0.49 2.66
C ILE A 21 -10.16 0.49 1.14
N VAL A 22 -9.94 -0.64 0.47
CA VAL A 22 -9.98 -0.74 -0.98
C VAL A 22 -11.41 -0.56 -1.48
N GLU A 23 -12.36 -1.25 -0.86
CA GLU A 23 -13.79 -1.25 -1.18
C GLU A 23 -14.43 0.15 -1.08
N PRO A 24 -14.35 0.88 0.05
CA PRO A 24 -14.96 2.20 0.18
C PRO A 24 -14.30 3.23 -0.74
N VAL A 25 -13.00 3.11 -1.02
CA VAL A 25 -12.30 3.99 -1.96
C VAL A 25 -12.76 3.72 -3.40
N ASN A 26 -12.85 2.46 -3.81
CA ASN A 26 -13.39 2.07 -5.12
C ASN A 26 -14.84 2.51 -5.29
N GLN A 27 -15.66 2.42 -4.25
CA GLN A 27 -17.05 2.92 -4.28
C GLN A 27 -17.13 4.44 -4.40
N HIS A 28 -16.20 5.19 -3.80
CA HIS A 28 -16.20 6.66 -3.85
C HIS A 28 -15.63 7.22 -5.15
N LEU A 29 -14.55 6.64 -5.67
CA LEU A 29 -13.87 7.11 -6.88
C LEU A 29 -14.40 6.46 -8.16
N GLY A 30 -15.05 5.30 -8.04
CA GLY A 30 -15.39 4.45 -9.17
C GLY A 30 -14.16 3.70 -9.69
N GLU A 31 -14.39 2.63 -10.44
CA GLU A 31 -13.31 1.87 -11.12
C GLU A 31 -13.51 2.01 -12.63
N ASP A 32 -12.46 2.42 -13.36
CA ASP A 32 -12.48 2.41 -14.82
C ASP A 32 -11.69 1.22 -15.36
N ALA A 33 -12.27 0.46 -16.28
CA ALA A 33 -11.64 -0.74 -16.86
C ALA A 33 -10.34 -0.46 -17.65
N ARG A 34 -10.02 0.81 -17.91
CA ARG A 34 -8.76 1.25 -18.53
C ARG A 34 -7.65 1.48 -17.51
N GLU A 35 -7.97 1.53 -16.21
CA GLU A 35 -6.99 1.64 -15.15
C GLU A 35 -6.29 0.30 -14.91
N GLN A 36 -4.97 0.33 -14.80
CA GLN A 36 -4.16 -0.87 -14.53
C GLN A 36 -4.25 -1.34 -13.07
N ILE A 37 -4.64 -0.43 -12.17
CA ILE A 37 -4.81 -0.65 -10.74
C ILE A 37 -6.07 0.07 -10.29
N SER A 38 -6.84 -0.51 -9.37
CA SER A 38 -8.02 0.17 -8.82
C SER A 38 -7.58 1.29 -7.87
N PRO A 39 -8.37 2.37 -7.72
CA PRO A 39 -8.01 3.50 -6.86
C PRO A 39 -7.82 3.09 -5.39
N GLY A 40 -8.57 2.11 -4.90
CA GLY A 40 -8.40 1.53 -3.56
C GLY A 40 -7.04 0.87 -3.38
N VAL A 41 -6.59 0.08 -4.37
CA VAL A 41 -5.25 -0.53 -4.37
C VAL A 41 -4.17 0.54 -4.44
N ALA A 42 -4.38 1.59 -5.24
CA ALA A 42 -3.45 2.71 -5.30
C ALA A 42 -3.28 3.42 -3.95
N VAL A 43 -4.38 3.69 -3.24
CA VAL A 43 -4.35 4.32 -1.91
C VAL A 43 -3.69 3.41 -0.87
N LYS A 44 -4.00 2.12 -0.89
CA LYS A 44 -3.35 1.11 -0.04
C LYS A 44 -1.84 1.11 -0.22
N ALA A 45 -1.38 1.06 -1.48
CA ALA A 45 0.04 1.06 -1.80
C ALA A 45 0.76 2.35 -1.33
N VAL A 46 0.11 3.51 -1.46
CA VAL A 46 0.66 4.79 -0.98
C VAL A 46 0.83 4.78 0.55
N ILE A 47 -0.17 4.32 1.30
CA ILE A 47 -0.10 4.26 2.77
C ILE A 47 1.04 3.36 3.23
N LEU A 48 1.15 2.16 2.64
CA LEU A 48 2.21 1.21 2.95
C LEU A 48 3.58 1.79 2.62
N GLN A 49 3.73 2.40 1.44
CA GLN A 49 4.96 3.05 1.01
C GLN A 49 5.40 4.16 1.98
N TRP A 50 4.46 4.99 2.43
CA TRP A 50 4.72 6.06 3.40
C TRP A 50 5.32 5.53 4.70
N THR A 51 4.86 4.36 5.17
CA THR A 51 5.41 3.76 6.38
C THR A 51 6.82 3.18 6.19
N ARG A 52 7.16 2.77 4.96
CA ARG A 52 8.47 2.23 4.61
C ARG A 52 9.54 3.30 4.43
N THR A 53 9.21 4.41 3.76
CA THR A 53 10.21 5.46 3.43
C THR A 53 10.08 6.74 4.28
N GLY A 54 9.01 6.89 5.06
CA GLY A 54 8.68 8.15 5.74
C GLY A 54 8.30 9.26 4.76
N PHE A 55 8.29 10.51 5.23
CA PHE A 55 8.07 11.73 4.43
C PHE A 55 9.30 11.97 3.51
N CYS A 56 9.49 11.12 2.51
CA CYS A 56 10.51 11.30 1.48
C CYS A 56 9.91 12.15 0.36
N PRO A 57 10.40 13.38 0.10
CA PRO A 57 9.70 14.39 -0.69
C PRO A 57 9.52 14.06 -2.18
N VAL A 58 10.18 13.02 -2.70
CA VAL A 58 10.13 12.63 -4.12
C VAL A 58 10.30 11.12 -4.31
N VAL A 59 9.23 10.35 -4.08
CA VAL A 59 9.20 8.93 -4.47
C VAL A 59 8.54 8.81 -5.86
N PRO A 60 9.21 8.24 -6.87
CA PRO A 60 8.60 8.00 -8.17
C PRO A 60 7.40 7.08 -8.01
N VAL A 61 6.26 7.42 -8.62
CA VAL A 61 5.03 6.61 -8.57
C VAL A 61 5.29 5.17 -9.03
N GLY A 62 6.16 4.96 -10.02
CA GLY A 62 6.55 3.62 -10.46
C GLY A 62 7.31 2.80 -9.42
N THR A 63 7.89 3.43 -8.40
CA THR A 63 8.57 2.75 -7.27
C THR A 63 7.56 2.32 -6.20
N VAL A 64 6.45 3.04 -6.05
CA VAL A 64 5.33 2.65 -5.15
C VAL A 64 4.74 1.30 -5.57
N PHE A 65 4.67 1.06 -6.88
CA PHE A 65 4.08 -0.14 -7.47
C PHE A 65 5.11 -1.19 -7.87
N ARG A 66 6.40 -0.99 -7.58
CA ARG A 66 7.45 -1.96 -7.89
C ARG A 66 7.60 -2.94 -6.73
N GLY A 67 6.91 -4.07 -6.85
CA GLY A 67 7.10 -5.19 -5.92
C GLY A 67 8.57 -5.61 -5.87
N GLU A 68 9.11 -5.71 -4.66
CA GLU A 68 10.44 -6.27 -4.42
C GLU A 68 10.36 -7.79 -4.68
N GLY A 69 10.68 -8.20 -5.91
CA GLY A 69 11.28 -9.50 -6.21
C GLY A 69 10.46 -10.78 -6.07
N ASP A 70 9.18 -10.80 -5.68
CA ASP A 70 8.42 -12.06 -5.53
C ASP A 70 7.05 -12.08 -6.24
N GLY A 71 6.81 -11.18 -7.19
CA GLY A 71 5.58 -11.22 -8.01
C GLY A 71 4.28 -10.94 -7.25
N THR A 72 4.36 -10.52 -5.98
CA THR A 72 3.20 -10.03 -5.24
C THR A 72 2.99 -8.57 -5.61
N ILE A 73 1.97 -8.33 -6.42
CA ILE A 73 1.37 -6.99 -6.57
C ILE A 73 0.45 -6.83 -5.36
N TYR A 74 0.66 -5.79 -4.56
CA TYR A 74 -0.26 -5.41 -3.48
C TYR A 74 -1.60 -4.94 -4.07
#